data_AF-A0A969SP53-F1
#
_entry.id   AF-A0A969SP53-F1
#
_cell.length_a   1.000
_cell.length_b   1.000
_cell.length_c   1.000
_cell.angle_alpha   90.00
_cell.angle_beta   90.00
_cell.angle_gamma   90.00
#
_symmetry.space_group_name_H-M   'P 1'
#
loop_
_entity.id
_entity.type
_entity.pdbx_description
1 polymer ?
#
loop_
_entity_poly.entity_id
_entity_poly.type
_entity_poly.pdbx_seq_one_letter_code
_entity_poly.pdbx_strand_id
1 'polypeptide(L)'
;MFGVTTAAWICVVMIDLFQGLIAAYLVSIHENLYAAILVLLILPQITFQDMYFLRDPLKNDVKYQASAQPFLVLGMLVTGLALGHAGI
;
A
#
# COMPACT_ATOMS: atom_id res chain seq x y z
N MET A 1 -13.44 21.01 8.99
CA MET A 1 -12.23 20.21 9.26
C MET A 1 -12.69 18.77 9.44
N PHE A 2 -12.26 17.83 8.60
CA PHE A 2 -12.66 16.42 8.74
C PHE A 2 -12.21 15.91 10.13
N GLY A 3 -13.07 15.17 10.83
CA GLY A 3 -12.70 14.58 12.12
C GLY A 3 -11.53 13.61 11.97
N VAL A 4 -10.71 13.45 13.01
CA VAL A 4 -9.50 12.61 13.00
C VAL A 4 -9.78 11.19 12.48
N THR A 5 -10.89 10.59 12.89
CA THR A 5 -11.31 9.25 12.43
C THR A 5 -11.61 9.22 10.94
N THR A 6 -12.34 10.21 10.42
CA THR A 6 -12.66 10.30 8.99
C THR A 6 -11.41 10.53 8.15
N ALA A 7 -10.50 11.39 8.61
CA ALA A 7 -9.23 11.64 7.94
C ALA A 7 -8.35 10.39 7.91
N ALA A 8 -8.30 9.62 9.00
CA ALA A 8 -7.56 8.36 9.07
C ALA A 8 -8.09 7.35 8.06
N TRP A 9 -9.42 7.18 7.97
CA TRP A 9 -10.06 6.30 6.97
C TRP A 9 -9.76 6.71 5.53
N ILE A 10 -9.81 8.01 5.22
CA ILE A 10 -9.47 8.50 3.88
C ILE A 10 -8.02 8.16 3.53
N CYS A 11 -7.09 8.36 4.48
CA CYS A 11 -5.68 8.08 4.26
C CYS A 11 -5.43 6.61 3.88
N VAL A 12 -5.94 5.67 4.67
CA VAL A 12 -5.73 4.24 4.43
C VAL A 12 -6.39 3.77 3.13
N VAL A 13 -7.62 4.21 2.87
CA VAL A 13 -8.33 3.86 1.62
C VAL A 13 -7.60 4.38 0.39
N MET A 14 -7.01 5.58 0.45
CA MET A 14 -6.25 6.12 -0.68
C MET A 14 -4.96 5.34 -0.96
N ILE A 15 -4.27 4.88 0.08
CA ILE A 15 -3.06 4.05 -0.07
C ILE A 15 -3.42 2.72 -0.74
N ASP A 16 -4.43 2.03 -0.20
CA ASP A 16 -4.82 0.70 -0.67
C ASP A 16 -5.38 0.76 -2.11
N LEU A 17 -6.19 1.78 -2.41
CA LEU A 17 -6.72 2.01 -3.76
C LEU A 17 -5.59 2.23 -4.76
N PHE A 18 -4.62 3.08 -4.43
CA PHE A 18 -3.50 3.38 -5.33
C PHE A 18 -2.66 2.13 -5.62
N GLN A 19 -2.27 1.38 -4.59
CA GLN A 19 -1.49 0.17 -4.77
C GLN A 19 -2.28 -0.93 -5.50
N GLY A 20 -3.59 -1.02 -5.25
CA GLY A 20 -4.48 -1.92 -5.98
C GLY A 20 -4.59 -1.58 -7.47
N LEU A 21 -4.67 -0.28 -7.80
CA LEU A 21 -4.66 0.18 -9.19
C LEU A 21 -3.34 -0.12 -9.90
N ILE A 22 -2.20 0.05 -9.20
CA ILE A 22 -0.88 -0.33 -9.74
C ILE A 22 -0.83 -1.83 -9.99
N ALA A 23 -1.31 -2.65 -9.06
CA ALA A 23 -1.35 -4.10 -9.24
C ALA A 23 -2.22 -4.50 -10.46
N ALA A 24 -3.39 -3.87 -10.62
CA ALA A 24 -4.23 -4.07 -11.80
C ALA A 24 -3.54 -3.64 -13.10
N TYR A 25 -2.77 -2.55 -13.06
CA TYR A 25 -1.97 -2.10 -14.20
C TYR A 25 -0.86 -3.10 -14.54
N LEU A 26 -0.14 -3.65 -13.56
CA LEU A 26 0.87 -4.69 -13.79
C LEU A 26 0.26 -5.96 -14.42
N VAL A 27 -0.96 -6.34 -14.02
CA VAL A 27 -1.69 -7.43 -14.69
C VAL A 27 -2.02 -7.09 -16.14
N SER A 28 -2.36 -5.83 -16.44
CA SER A 28 -2.68 -5.39 -17.80
C SER A 28 -1.50 -5.45 -18.77
N ILE A 29 -0.26 -5.35 -18.26
CA ILE A 29 0.98 -5.50 -19.04
C ILE A 29 1.58 -6.92 -18.95
N HIS A 30 0.80 -7.90 -18.47
CA HIS A 30 1.18 -9.31 -18.30
C HIS A 30 2.29 -9.60 -17.26
N GLU A 31 2.67 -8.64 -16.42
CA GLU A 31 3.61 -8.81 -15.31
C GLU A 31 2.92 -9.41 -14.06
N ASN A 32 2.23 -10.53 -14.25
CA ASN A 32 1.38 -11.16 -13.23
C ASN A 32 2.16 -11.57 -11.96
N LEU A 33 3.43 -11.97 -12.11
CA LEU A 33 4.28 -12.33 -10.99
C LEU A 33 4.56 -11.12 -10.08
N TYR A 34 4.92 -9.98 -10.68
CA TYR A 34 5.17 -8.74 -9.95
C TYR A 34 3.88 -8.17 -9.35
N ALA A 35 2.75 -8.28 -10.07
CA ALA A 35 1.44 -7.93 -9.54
C ALA A 35 1.10 -8.77 -8.29
N ALA A 36 1.34 -10.09 -8.32
CA ALA A 36 1.10 -10.97 -7.19
C ALA A 36 2.01 -10.64 -5.99
N ILE A 37 3.30 -10.36 -6.24
CA ILE A 37 4.23 -9.92 -5.19
C ILE A 37 3.78 -8.59 -4.59
N LEU A 38 3.35 -7.63 -5.42
CA LEU A 38 2.85 -6.35 -4.96
C LEU A 38 1.62 -6.54 -4.07
N VAL A 39 0.63 -7.35 -4.47
CA VAL A 39 -0.55 -7.65 -3.66
C VAL A 39 -0.17 -8.30 -2.33
N LEU A 40 0.79 -9.23 -2.34
CA LEU A 40 1.29 -9.85 -1.11
C LEU A 40 1.91 -8.84 -0.16
N LEU A 41 2.61 -7.81 -0.68
CA LEU A 41 3.17 -6.72 0.12
C LEU A 41 2.09 -5.74 0.62
N ILE A 42 0.95 -5.62 -0.05
CA ILE A 42 -0.18 -4.78 0.40
C ILE A 42 -0.87 -5.40 1.63
N LEU A 43 -1.00 -6.72 1.70
CA LEU A 43 -1.68 -7.40 2.82
C LEU A 43 -1.19 -7.00 4.22
N PRO A 44 0.13 -7.03 4.55
CA PRO A 44 0.61 -6.58 5.85
C PRO A 44 0.39 -5.07 6.07
N GLN A 45 0.34 -4.26 5.01
CA GLN A 45 0.03 -2.83 5.15
C GLN A 45 -1.41 -2.66 5.67
N ILE A 46 -2.38 -3.33 5.05
CA ILE A 46 -3.79 -3.28 5.45
C ILE A 46 -3.97 -3.79 6.88
N THR A 47 -3.30 -4.88 7.27
CA THR A 47 -3.43 -5.41 8.64
C THR A 47 -2.84 -4.46 9.69
N PHE A 48 -1.73 -3.77 9.39
CA PHE A 48 -1.17 -2.77 10.30
C PHE A 48 -2.00 -1.48 10.35
N GLN A 49 -2.63 -1.08 9.24
CA GLN A 49 -3.58 0.03 9.20
C GLN A 49 -4.77 -0.24 10.13
N ASP A 50 -5.38 -1.41 10.02
CA ASP A 50 -6.53 -1.79 10.85
C ASP A 50 -6.15 -1.98 12.33
N MET A 51 -5.05 -2.69 12.59
CA MET A 51 -4.67 -3.04 13.95
C MET A 51 -4.15 -1.85 14.77
N TYR A 52 -3.46 -0.90 14.14
CA TYR A 52 -2.81 0.22 14.84
C TYR A 52 -3.45 1.57 14.53
N PHE A 53 -3.62 1.90 13.26
CA PHE A 53 -3.97 3.26 12.83
C PHE A 53 -5.46 3.58 13.03
N LEU A 54 -6.36 2.66 12.73
CA LEU A 54 -7.80 2.89 12.89
C LEU A 54 -8.27 2.92 14.36
N ARG A 55 -7.52 2.31 15.28
CA ARG A 55 -7.86 2.25 16.71
C ARG A 55 -7.50 3.53 17.47
N ASP A 56 -6.30 4.06 17.23
CA ASP A 56 -5.86 5.33 17.81
C ASP A 56 -4.90 6.02 16.83
N PRO A 57 -5.44 6.73 15.83
CA PRO A 57 -4.65 7.29 14.73
C PRO A 57 -3.61 8.30 15.21
N LEU A 58 -3.89 9.07 16.27
CA LEU A 58 -2.94 10.08 16.77
C LEU A 58 -1.75 9.45 17.49
N LYS A 59 -1.98 8.38 18.27
CA LYS A 59 -0.92 7.76 19.07
C LYS A 59 -0.12 6.72 18.28
N ASN A 60 -0.75 6.09 17.30
CA ASN A 60 -0.17 4.97 16.57
C ASN A 60 0.33 5.34 15.17
N ASP A 61 0.16 6.58 14.70
CA ASP A 61 0.65 7.04 13.39
C ASP A 61 2.12 6.66 13.13
N VAL A 62 3.01 7.00 14.07
CA VAL A 62 4.45 6.71 13.93
C VAL A 62 4.73 5.20 13.91
N LYS A 63 4.02 4.41 14.72
CA LYS A 63 4.19 2.94 14.77
C LYS A 63 3.67 2.27 13.50
N TYR A 64 2.52 2.73 13.02
CA TYR A 64 1.94 2.33 11.76
C TYR A 64 2.90 2.63 10.61
N GLN A 65 3.37 3.88 10.49
CA GLN A 65 4.31 4.27 9.43
C GLN A 65 5.61 3.46 9.50
N ALA A 66 6.20 3.31 10.69
CA ALA A 66 7.42 2.51 10.85
C ALA A 66 7.25 1.04 10.43
N SER A 67 6.04 0.48 10.56
CA SER A 67 5.76 -0.91 10.20
C SER A 67 5.33 -1.08 8.74
N ALA A 68 4.46 -0.19 8.23
CA ALA A 68 3.84 -0.31 6.91
C ALA A 68 4.68 0.32 5.79
N GLN A 69 5.40 1.41 6.06
CA GLN A 69 6.17 2.14 5.06
C GLN A 69 7.26 1.30 4.36
N PRO A 70 7.98 0.38 5.04
CA PRO A 70 8.92 -0.51 4.36
C PRO A 70 8.27 -1.37 3.27
N PHE A 71 7.05 -1.86 3.50
CA PHE A 71 6.31 -2.66 2.50
C PHE A 71 5.86 -1.81 1.31
N LEU A 72 5.44 -0.58 1.56
CA LEU A 72 5.10 0.37 0.51
C LEU A 72 6.31 0.69 -0.38
N VAL A 73 7.46 0.97 0.23
CA VAL A 73 8.72 1.26 -0.50
C VAL A 73 9.18 0.05 -1.32
N LEU A 74 9.11 -1.15 -0.75
CA LEU A 74 9.39 -2.38 -1.49
C LEU A 74 8.40 -2.59 -2.63
N GLY A 75 7.12 -2.31 -2.44
CA GLY A 75 6.11 -2.37 -3.49
C GLY A 75 6.40 -1.43 -4.66
N MET A 76 6.86 -0.21 -4.37
CA MET A 76 7.30 0.74 -5.40
C MET A 76 8.53 0.22 -6.17
N LEU A 77 9.48 -0.41 -5.48
CA LEU A 77 10.65 -1.00 -6.11
C LEU A 77 10.29 -2.21 -7.00
N VAL A 78 9.39 -3.08 -6.54
CA VAL A 78 8.85 -4.21 -7.32
C VAL A 78 8.15 -3.70 -8.59
N THR A 79 7.37 -2.63 -8.47
CA THR A 79 6.70 -1.99 -9.61
C THR A 79 7.72 -1.44 -10.61
N GLY A 80 8.77 -0.74 -10.15
CA GLY A 80 9.83 -0.23 -11.02
C GLY A 80 10.58 -1.34 -11.75
N LEU A 81 10.88 -2.45 -11.08
CA LEU A 81 11.49 -3.63 -11.71
C LEU A 81 10.56 -4.27 -12.76
N ALA A 82 9.25 -4.34 -12.48
CA ALA A 82 8.27 -4.86 -13.42
C ALA A 82 8.18 -4.02 -14.69
N LEU A 83 8.21 -2.69 -14.57
CA LEU A 83 8.20 -1.78 -15.73
C LEU A 83 9.48 -1.93 -16.57
N GLY A 84 10.64 -1.99 -15.92
CA GLY A 84 11.91 -2.25 -16.60
C GLY A 84 11.97 -3.62 -17.28
N HIS A 85 11.37 -4.65 -16.67
CA HIS A 85 11.23 -5.97 -17.27
C HIS A 85 10.29 -5.97 -18.47
N ALA A 86 9.19 -5.23 -18.40
CA ALA A 86 8.24 -5.05 -19.50
C ALA A 86 8.80 -4.16 -20.64
N GLY A 87 9.95 -3.51 -20.45
CA GLY A 87 10.61 -2.67 -21.45
C GLY A 87 9.97 -1.29 -21.64
N ILE A 88 9.35 -0.75 -20.58
CA ILE A 88 8.68 0.57 -20.54
C ILE A 88 9.52 1.52 -19.68
#